data_AF-A0A9R0K080-F1
#
_entry.id   AF-A0A9R0K080-F1
#
_cell.length_a   1.000
_cell.length_b   1.000
_cell.length_c   1.000
_cell.angle_alpha   90.00
_cell.angle_beta   90.00
_cell.angle_gamma   90.00
#
_symmetry.space_group_name_H-M   'P 1'
#
loop_
_entity.id
_entity.type
_entity.pdbx_description
1 polymer ?
#
loop_
_entity_poly.entity_id
_entity_poly.type
_entity_poly.pdbx_seq_one_letter_code
_entity_poly.pdbx_strand_id
1 'polypeptide(L)'
;MMTVVLDSLKDLATSCELQHLQFRGLLCQSLAAGGVARSFPLAFNHLNKLCLTQLELGRADVYCFVFGMIQSCPQVKDLEISVKPNTDVFQHKIDFNDNYKLSHLSRVKFTGITGSSAELKLIEYVLAISEALENFLYKGMLGLRVIH
;
A
#
# COMPACT_ATOMS: atom_id res chain seq x y z
N MET A 1 16.58 -16.40 -6.82
CA MET A 1 15.70 -15.44 -7.53
C MET A 1 15.13 -14.39 -6.56
N MET A 2 14.56 -14.80 -5.42
CA MET A 2 14.02 -13.86 -4.41
C MET A 2 15.08 -12.99 -3.71
N THR A 3 16.28 -13.52 -3.48
CA THR A 3 17.41 -12.80 -2.89
C THR A 3 17.89 -11.62 -3.74
N VAL A 4 18.01 -11.83 -5.06
CA VAL A 4 18.40 -10.77 -6.01
C VAL A 4 17.40 -9.63 -6.01
N VAL A 5 16.11 -9.94 -5.97
CA VAL A 5 15.04 -8.92 -5.92
C VAL A 5 15.11 -8.13 -4.61
N LEU A 6 15.36 -8.79 -3.48
CA LEU A 6 15.52 -8.12 -2.18
C LEU A 6 16.75 -7.21 -2.15
N ASP A 7 17.85 -7.61 -2.76
CA ASP A 7 19.06 -6.78 -2.81
C ASP A 7 18.85 -5.56 -3.72
N SER A 8 18.21 -5.73 -4.88
CA SER A 8 17.82 -4.58 -5.71
C SER A 8 16.85 -3.64 -4.99
N LEU A 9 15.95 -4.17 -4.16
CA LEU A 9 15.05 -3.34 -3.34
C LEU A 9 15.79 -2.53 -2.28
N LYS A 10 16.88 -3.08 -1.70
CA LYS A 10 17.74 -2.33 -0.77
C LYS A 10 18.38 -1.15 -1.49
N ASP A 11 18.97 -1.40 -2.66
CA ASP A 11 19.62 -0.34 -3.44
C ASP A 11 18.61 0.77 -3.78
N LEU A 12 17.41 0.39 -4.21
CA LEU A 12 16.31 1.32 -4.47
C LEU A 12 15.89 2.11 -3.22
N ALA A 13 15.80 1.46 -2.05
CA ALA A 13 15.43 2.13 -0.81
C ALA A 13 16.48 3.14 -0.34
N THR A 14 17.76 2.89 -0.61
CA THR A 14 18.85 3.82 -0.30
C THR A 14 18.99 4.97 -1.30
N SER A 15 18.30 4.92 -2.43
CA SER A 15 18.39 5.94 -3.46
C SER A 15 17.64 7.21 -3.06
N CYS A 16 18.37 8.34 -2.99
CA CYS A 16 17.78 9.66 -2.79
C CYS A 16 17.07 10.21 -4.05
N GLU A 17 17.40 9.64 -5.22
CA GLU A 17 16.83 10.06 -6.51
C GLU A 17 15.51 9.34 -6.82
N LEU A 18 15.23 8.22 -6.15
CA LEU A 18 14.02 7.46 -6.37
C LEU A 18 12.80 8.19 -5.79
N GLN A 19 12.08 8.89 -6.66
CA GLN A 19 10.89 9.65 -6.28
C GLN A 19 9.58 8.87 -6.46
N HIS A 20 9.56 7.87 -7.34
CA HIS A 20 8.36 7.11 -7.68
C HIS A 20 8.66 5.62 -7.77
N LEU A 21 7.85 4.81 -7.08
CA LEU A 21 7.97 3.37 -7.04
C LEU A 21 6.61 2.73 -7.27
N GLN A 22 6.56 1.78 -8.19
CA GLN A 22 5.34 1.06 -8.54
C GLN A 22 5.56 -0.44 -8.46
N PHE A 23 4.69 -1.12 -7.70
CA PHE A 23 4.54 -2.56 -7.73
C PHE A 23 3.19 -2.94 -8.36
N ARG A 24 3.18 -4.01 -9.15
CA ARG A 24 2.00 -4.43 -9.90
C ARG A 24 1.83 -5.94 -9.92
N GLY A 25 0.59 -6.38 -9.66
CA GLY A 25 0.12 -7.74 -9.95
C GLY A 25 0.99 -8.84 -9.35
N LEU A 26 1.52 -9.73 -10.20
CA LEU A 26 2.32 -10.88 -9.79
C LEU A 26 3.57 -10.50 -8.98
N LEU A 27 4.14 -9.31 -9.20
CA LEU A 27 5.29 -8.87 -8.43
C LEU A 27 4.91 -8.61 -6.97
N CYS A 28 3.77 -7.94 -6.71
CA CYS A 28 3.25 -7.76 -5.35
C CYS A 28 3.02 -9.11 -4.66
N GLN A 29 2.43 -10.06 -5.40
CA GLN A 29 2.13 -11.40 -4.88
C GLN A 29 3.41 -12.20 -4.56
N SER A 30 4.43 -12.06 -5.41
CA SER A 30 5.71 -12.74 -5.22
C SER A 30 6.49 -12.17 -4.04
N LEU A 31 6.48 -10.83 -3.89
CA LEU A 31 7.10 -10.16 -2.75
C LEU A 31 6.36 -10.48 -1.44
N ALA A 32 5.03 -10.54 -1.47
CA ALA A 32 4.21 -10.93 -0.33
C ALA A 32 4.48 -12.38 0.12
N ALA A 33 4.47 -13.32 -0.83
CA ALA A 33 4.75 -14.73 -0.57
C ALA A 33 6.20 -14.96 -0.09
N GLY A 34 7.11 -14.07 -0.47
CA GLY A 34 8.51 -14.10 -0.07
C GLY A 34 8.83 -13.75 1.38
N GLY A 35 7.81 -13.52 2.21
CA GLY A 35 7.99 -13.28 3.65
C GLY A 35 8.28 -11.83 4.02
N VAL A 36 8.09 -10.89 3.10
CA VAL A 36 8.29 -9.44 3.32
C VAL A 36 7.13 -8.82 4.14
N ALA A 37 6.26 -9.65 4.71
CA ALA A 37 4.91 -9.31 5.12
C ALA A 37 4.78 -8.56 6.46
N ARG A 38 5.77 -8.57 7.37
CA ARG A 38 5.58 -8.00 8.74
C ARG A 38 6.24 -6.67 8.99
N SER A 39 7.33 -6.40 8.27
CA SER A 39 7.95 -5.09 8.16
C SER A 39 8.83 -5.19 6.93
N PHE A 40 8.64 -4.32 5.94
CA PHE A 40 9.64 -4.20 4.91
C PHE A 40 10.88 -3.63 5.64
N PRO A 41 12.03 -4.34 5.69
CA PRO A 41 13.17 -3.92 6.51
C PRO A 41 13.90 -2.70 5.92
N LEU A 42 13.25 -1.98 5.02
CA LEU A 42 13.80 -0.88 4.24
C LEU A 42 12.92 0.34 4.44
N ALA A 43 13.57 1.49 4.56
CA ALA A 43 12.90 2.78 4.65
C ALA A 43 13.19 3.56 3.36
N PHE A 44 12.15 3.77 2.55
CA PHE A 44 12.19 4.59 1.35
C PHE A 44 12.03 6.07 1.73
N ASN A 45 13.08 6.64 2.34
CA ASN A 45 13.03 7.97 2.98
C ASN A 45 12.84 9.13 1.99
N HIS A 46 13.08 8.92 0.70
CA HIS A 46 12.99 9.97 -0.31
C HIS A 46 11.86 9.76 -1.32
N LEU A 47 11.08 8.69 -1.14
CA LEU A 47 10.02 8.32 -2.05
C LEU A 47 8.81 9.25 -1.87
N ASN A 48 8.47 9.95 -2.94
CA ASN A 48 7.35 10.88 -2.97
C ASN A 48 6.04 10.19 -3.37
N LYS A 49 6.11 9.23 -4.30
CA LYS A 49 4.95 8.51 -4.83
C LYS A 49 5.09 7.01 -4.73
N LEU A 50 4.09 6.36 -4.13
CA LEU A 50 3.96 4.90 -4.06
C LEU A 50 2.72 4.44 -4.83
N CYS A 51 2.89 3.50 -5.74
CA CYS A 51 1.79 2.87 -6.47
C CYS A 51 1.77 1.36 -6.24
N LEU A 52 0.70 0.85 -5.63
CA LEU A 52 0.47 -0.58 -5.41
C LEU A 52 -0.76 -1.00 -6.21
N THR A 53 -0.55 -1.73 -7.31
CA THR A 53 -1.60 -1.96 -8.30
C THR A 53 -1.92 -3.43 -8.54
N GLN A 54 -3.19 -3.72 -8.87
CA GLN A 54 -3.71 -5.07 -9.10
C GLN A 54 -3.54 -6.01 -7.89
N LEU A 55 -3.82 -5.50 -6.70
CA LEU A 55 -3.71 -6.21 -5.44
C LEU A 55 -4.84 -7.21 -5.23
N GLU A 56 -4.53 -8.38 -4.68
CA GLU A 56 -5.49 -9.42 -4.30
C GLU A 56 -5.64 -9.44 -2.77
N LEU A 57 -6.44 -8.52 -2.24
CA LEU A 57 -6.54 -8.26 -0.79
C LEU A 57 -7.18 -9.40 0.03
N GLY A 58 -7.75 -10.44 -0.60
CA GLY A 58 -8.21 -11.62 0.16
C GLY A 58 -7.08 -12.56 0.56
N ARG A 59 -5.90 -12.39 -0.03
CA ARG A 59 -4.71 -13.10 0.45
C ARG A 59 -4.08 -12.35 1.61
N ALA A 60 -3.95 -13.01 2.74
CA ALA A 60 -3.41 -12.41 3.96
C ALA A 60 -1.97 -11.90 3.79
N ASP A 61 -1.14 -12.61 3.03
CA ASP A 61 0.24 -12.22 2.74
C ASP A 61 0.30 -10.92 1.94
N VAL A 62 -0.51 -10.79 0.88
CA VAL A 62 -0.62 -9.57 0.07
C VAL A 62 -1.14 -8.42 0.90
N TYR A 63 -2.15 -8.68 1.73
CA TYR A 63 -2.67 -7.68 2.63
C TYR A 63 -1.55 -7.17 3.54
N CYS A 64 -0.90 -8.03 4.32
CA CYS A 64 0.21 -7.64 5.21
C CYS A 64 1.37 -6.92 4.48
N PHE A 65 1.72 -7.37 3.27
CA PHE A 65 2.72 -6.71 2.42
C PHE A 65 2.36 -5.25 2.12
N VAL A 66 1.09 -4.95 1.82
CA VAL A 66 0.64 -3.57 1.53
C VAL A 66 0.86 -2.67 2.74
N PHE A 67 0.54 -3.14 3.95
CA PHE A 67 0.76 -2.36 5.19
C PHE A 67 2.24 -2.12 5.43
N GLY A 68 3.06 -3.16 5.30
CA GLY A 68 4.51 -3.05 5.44
C GLY A 68 5.10 -2.04 4.45
N MET A 69 4.67 -2.08 3.19
CA MET A 69 5.13 -1.14 2.16
C MET A 69 4.75 0.31 2.48
N ILE A 70 3.53 0.55 2.94
CA ILE A 70 3.07 1.90 3.32
C ILE A 70 3.90 2.41 4.50
N GLN A 71 4.13 1.60 5.53
CA GLN A 71 4.92 1.97 6.71
C GLN A 71 6.41 2.20 6.39
N SER A 72 6.89 1.62 5.29
CA SER A 72 8.26 1.80 4.82
C SER A 72 8.49 3.07 4.01
N CYS A 73 7.46 3.88 3.77
CA CYS A 73 7.57 5.10 2.97
C CYS A 73 7.17 6.33 3.81
N PRO A 74 7.96 6.73 4.84
CA PRO A 74 7.56 7.76 5.80
C PRO A 74 7.36 9.16 5.20
N GLN A 75 7.97 9.44 4.05
CA GLN A 75 7.94 10.75 3.37
C GLN A 75 7.02 10.77 2.14
N VAL A 76 6.22 9.72 1.94
CA VAL A 76 5.30 9.61 0.81
C VAL A 76 4.26 10.72 0.84
N LYS A 77 4.00 11.33 -0.32
CA LYS A 77 2.98 12.37 -0.50
C LYS A 77 1.79 11.89 -1.33
N ASP A 78 2.04 10.98 -2.27
CA ASP A 78 1.02 10.43 -3.16
C ASP A 78 0.99 8.90 -3.08
N LEU A 79 -0.14 8.36 -2.63
CA LEU A 79 -0.39 6.92 -2.52
C LEU A 79 -1.51 6.50 -3.47
N GLU A 80 -1.19 5.66 -4.45
CA GLU A 80 -2.18 5.02 -5.31
C GLU A 80 -2.29 3.52 -5.01
N ILE A 81 -3.51 3.08 -4.73
CA ILE A 81 -3.84 1.68 -4.47
C ILE A 81 -4.89 1.23 -5.47
N SER A 82 -4.62 0.13 -6.18
CA SER A 82 -5.56 -0.50 -7.10
C SER A 82 -5.76 -1.95 -6.73
N VAL A 83 -7.02 -2.31 -6.48
CA VAL A 83 -7.43 -3.63 -5.99
C VAL A 83 -8.12 -4.39 -7.12
N LYS A 84 -7.87 -5.69 -7.21
CA LYS A 84 -8.65 -6.59 -8.06
C LYS A 84 -9.95 -6.94 -7.34
N PRO A 85 -11.09 -7.04 -8.05
CA PRO A 85 -12.33 -7.53 -7.47
C PRO A 85 -12.07 -8.86 -6.77
N ASN A 86 -12.50 -8.98 -5.52
CA ASN A 86 -12.36 -10.22 -4.78
C ASN A 86 -13.68 -10.62 -4.12
N THR A 87 -14.00 -11.90 -4.22
CA THR A 87 -15.19 -12.52 -3.62
C THR A 87 -14.91 -13.09 -2.23
N ASP A 88 -13.64 -13.17 -1.82
CA ASP A 88 -13.26 -13.81 -0.57
C ASP A 88 -13.53 -12.94 0.65
N VAL A 89 -14.11 -13.58 1.68
CA VAL A 89 -14.38 -12.95 2.98
C VAL A 89 -13.08 -12.83 3.76
N PHE A 90 -12.64 -11.60 4.00
CA PHE A 90 -11.44 -11.33 4.79
C PHE A 90 -11.66 -11.67 6.27
N GLN A 91 -11.07 -12.76 6.74
CA GLN A 91 -11.26 -13.26 8.11
C GLN A 91 -10.11 -12.93 9.08
N HIS A 92 -9.10 -12.18 8.65
CA HIS A 92 -7.93 -11.93 9.50
C HIS A 92 -8.11 -10.69 10.39
N LYS A 93 -7.93 -10.88 11.70
CA LYS A 93 -7.65 -9.76 12.62
C LYS A 93 -6.20 -9.36 12.42
N ILE A 94 -5.99 -8.17 11.91
CA ILE A 94 -4.65 -7.58 11.85
C ILE A 94 -4.63 -6.49 12.89
N ASP A 95 -3.65 -6.60 13.78
CA ASP A 95 -3.39 -5.63 14.83
C ASP A 95 -2.52 -4.54 14.20
N PHE A 96 -3.12 -3.38 13.97
CA PHE A 96 -2.44 -2.26 13.33
C PHE A 96 -1.76 -1.41 14.40
N ASN A 97 -0.54 -0.97 14.13
CA ASN A 97 0.11 0.00 14.99
C ASN A 97 -0.46 1.39 14.71
N ASP A 98 -1.47 1.78 15.48
CA ASP A 98 -2.17 3.07 15.34
C ASP A 98 -1.28 4.29 15.65
N ASN A 99 -0.10 4.07 16.23
CA ASN A 99 0.88 5.11 16.53
C ASN A 99 1.71 5.52 15.31
N TYR A 100 1.70 4.75 14.21
CA TYR A 100 2.41 5.14 13.00
C TYR A 100 1.64 6.23 12.25
N LYS A 101 2.34 7.30 11.84
CA LYS A 101 1.75 8.46 11.17
C LYS A 101 2.53 8.82 9.90
N LEU A 102 1.78 9.15 8.85
CA LEU A 102 2.26 9.70 7.60
C LEU A 102 1.96 11.20 7.56
N SER A 103 2.91 11.98 8.06
CA SER A 103 2.82 13.44 8.17
C SER A 103 2.86 14.19 6.83
N HIS A 104 3.26 13.50 5.75
CA HIS A 104 3.43 14.11 4.43
C HIS A 104 2.45 13.59 3.38
N LEU A 105 1.63 12.58 3.71
CA LEU A 105 0.70 11.99 2.77
C LEU A 105 -0.46 12.95 2.52
N SER A 106 -0.44 13.63 1.37
CA SER A 106 -1.45 14.63 0.99
C SER A 106 -2.46 14.11 -0.01
N ARG A 107 -2.14 13.05 -0.76
CA ARG A 107 -3.04 12.46 -1.75
C ARG A 107 -3.10 10.95 -1.61
N VAL A 108 -4.33 10.45 -1.54
CA VAL A 108 -4.62 9.01 -1.57
C VAL A 108 -5.64 8.74 -2.67
N LYS A 109 -5.38 7.69 -3.46
CA LYS A 109 -6.28 7.25 -4.53
C LYS A 109 -6.49 5.75 -4.48
N PHE A 110 -7.73 5.34 -4.25
CA PHE A 110 -8.16 3.95 -4.33
C PHE A 110 -8.91 3.68 -5.63
N THR A 111 -8.64 2.56 -6.28
CA THR A 111 -9.35 2.13 -7.49
C THR A 111 -9.67 0.64 -7.46
N GLY A 112 -10.75 0.25 -8.15
CA GLY A 112 -11.18 -1.15 -8.17
C GLY A 112 -11.91 -1.58 -6.89
N ILE A 113 -12.42 -0.62 -6.12
CA ILE A 113 -13.14 -0.87 -4.88
C ILE A 113 -14.50 -1.50 -5.20
N THR A 114 -14.78 -2.63 -4.57
CA THR A 114 -16.03 -3.38 -4.62
C THR A 114 -16.87 -3.20 -3.36
N GLY A 115 -16.25 -2.71 -2.27
CA GLY A 115 -16.87 -2.57 -0.95
C GLY A 115 -16.59 -3.75 -0.03
N SER A 116 -15.59 -4.59 -0.33
CA SER A 116 -15.24 -5.72 0.53
C SER A 116 -14.69 -5.25 1.88
N SER A 117 -14.83 -6.07 2.94
CA SER A 117 -14.34 -5.70 4.27
C SER A 117 -12.82 -5.49 4.32
N ALA A 118 -12.05 -6.18 3.47
CA ALA A 118 -10.60 -5.95 3.36
C ALA A 118 -10.30 -4.55 2.80
N GLU A 119 -10.99 -4.16 1.74
CA GLU A 119 -10.82 -2.85 1.12
C GLU A 119 -11.15 -1.73 2.11
N LEU A 120 -12.29 -1.84 2.81
CA LEU A 120 -12.73 -0.84 3.78
C LEU A 120 -11.74 -0.72 4.95
N LYS A 121 -11.25 -1.84 5.50
CA LYS A 121 -10.24 -1.82 6.56
C LYS A 121 -8.92 -1.19 6.12
N LEU A 122 -8.47 -1.45 4.88
CA LEU A 122 -7.28 -0.82 4.35
C LEU A 122 -7.48 0.69 4.16
N ILE A 123 -8.65 1.11 3.69
CA ILE A 123 -9.00 2.53 3.58
C ILE A 123 -9.02 3.18 4.97
N GLU A 124 -9.72 2.59 5.94
CA GLU A 124 -9.77 3.06 7.33
C GLU A 124 -8.37 3.23 7.93
N TYR A 125 -7.51 2.22 7.75
CA TYR A 125 -6.12 2.30 8.20
C TYR A 125 -5.36 3.46 7.55
N VAL A 126 -5.40 3.57 6.21
CA VAL A 126 -4.68 4.64 5.50
C VAL A 126 -5.18 6.01 5.99
N LEU A 127 -6.49 6.19 6.15
CA LEU A 127 -7.06 7.42 6.69
C LEU A 127 -6.59 7.69 8.13
N ALA A 128 -6.58 6.68 8.99
CA ALA A 128 -6.19 6.82 10.40
C ALA A 128 -4.71 7.19 10.61
N ILE A 129 -3.82 6.78 9.70
CA ILE A 129 -2.40 7.13 9.76
C ILE A 129 -2.07 8.42 9.01
N SER A 130 -2.98 8.98 8.21
CA SER A 130 -2.69 10.17 7.39
C SER A 130 -3.01 11.45 8.15
N GLU A 131 -1.98 12.23 8.52
CA GLU A 131 -2.17 13.47 9.29
C GLU A 131 -2.34 14.72 8.41
N ALA A 132 -1.85 14.68 7.18
CA ALA A 132 -1.84 15.82 6.25
C ALA A 132 -2.63 15.56 4.97
N LEU A 133 -3.65 14.68 5.03
CA LEU A 133 -4.41 14.28 3.86
C LEU A 133 -5.25 15.45 3.33
N GLU A 134 -4.98 15.88 2.11
CA GLU A 134 -5.74 16.94 1.43
C GLU A 134 -6.75 16.38 0.43
N ASN A 135 -6.43 15.24 -0.19
CA ASN A 135 -7.21 14.66 -1.28
C ASN A 135 -7.39 13.17 -1.11
N PHE A 136 -8.64 12.74 -0.90
CA PHE A 136 -9.03 11.34 -0.95
C PHE A 136 -9.90 11.07 -2.18
N LEU A 137 -9.38 10.24 -3.09
CA LEU A 137 -10.03 9.85 -4.33
C LEU A 137 -10.37 8.36 -4.27
N TYR A 138 -11.59 7.99 -4.64
CA TYR A 138 -11.92 6.58 -4.82
C TYR A 138 -12.67 6.34 -6.12
N LYS A 139 -12.37 5.23 -6.78
CA LYS A 139 -13.07 4.74 -7.96
C LYS A 139 -13.59 3.33 -7.70
N GLY A 140 -14.90 3.24 -7.47
CA GLY A 140 -15.60 1.95 -7.49
C GLY A 140 -15.94 1.51 -8.91
N MET A 141 -16.65 0.39 -9.05
CA MET A 141 -17.16 -0.07 -10.35
C MET A 141 -18.11 0.94 -11.03
N LEU A 142 -18.68 1.89 -10.29
CA LEU A 142 -19.66 2.88 -10.76
C LEU A 142 -19.08 4.28 -11.05
N GLY A 143 -17.76 4.48 -11.01
CA GLY A 143 -17.11 5.77 -11.35
C GLY A 143 -16.24 6.39 -10.25
N LEU A 144 -15.54 7.49 -10.57
CA LEU A 144 -14.62 8.19 -9.67
C LEU A 144 -15.41 9.18 -8.79
N ARG A 145 -15.12 9.22 -7.49
CA ARG A 145 -15.75 10.11 -6.50
C ARG A 145 -14.66 10.74 -5.62
N VAL A 146 -14.88 11.99 -5.23
CA VAL A 146 -13.97 12.80 -4.39
C VAL A 146 -14.66 13.03 -3.05
N ILE A 147 -13.97 12.80 -1.94
CA ILE A 147 -14.42 13.23 -0.61
C ILE A 147 -13.52 14.39 -0.19
N HIS A 148 -14.13 15.55 0.03
CA HIS A 148 -13.47 16.74 0.56
C HIS A 148 -13.43 16.67 2.09
#